data_AF-A0A1C7MXW1-F1
#
_entry.id   AF-A0A1C7MXW1-F1
#
_cell.length_a   1.000
_cell.length_b   1.000
_cell.length_c   1.000
_cell.angle_alpha   90.00
_cell.angle_beta   90.00
_cell.angle_gamma   90.00
#
_symmetry.space_group_name_H-M   'P 1'
#
loop_
_entity.id
_entity.type
_entity.pdbx_description
1 polymer ?
#
loop_
_entity_poly.entity_id
_entity_poly.type
_entity_poly.pdbx_seq_one_letter_code
_entity_poly.pdbx_strand_id
1 'polypeptide(L)'
;MIGHGLGHMVSNLIDSRHSKRFMKAGSRQYSFEVNSQFNQKDFVEQVDLWIKESMRFTPTAFDFSFDPRRGFFFRAVDWQFFSLHIVPAMVVPYLKYDGAKQARLDLSNACAISLQKSFKPSELSKMKRMFSKWARFFNQKIAAERLNRRVWTMNNHFVSYHLYDLIKSYGFLRYYSCRSLQRTIQKFTNLSKSKSQSIKGTDNVFVRLSYFKQYNDQLAKKDLYPARKEKPNSFRNHPLDFDGSQAQIWERFEDVDLGQVDQIAAIPSESIIHAITKYHQRLTQADNATISIKATLAASILKDDTVIQSKWHYGEYQNKRSNHFVILRRKSR
;
A
#
# COMPACT_ATOMS: atom_id res chain seq x y z
N MET A 1 12.94 -5.64 -10.14
CA MET A 1 14.24 -5.33 -9.49
C MET A 1 14.16 -5.36 -7.98
N ILE A 2 13.55 -4.37 -7.30
CA ILE A 2 13.49 -4.34 -5.82
C ILE A 2 12.56 -5.41 -5.24
N GLY A 3 11.33 -5.50 -5.73
CA GLY A 3 10.35 -6.51 -5.28
C GLY A 3 10.80 -7.95 -5.57
N HIS A 4 10.54 -8.44 -6.79
CA HIS A 4 10.85 -9.84 -7.14
C HIS A 4 12.36 -10.17 -7.19
N GLY A 5 13.23 -9.20 -7.45
CA GLY A 5 14.68 -9.46 -7.59
C GLY A 5 15.36 -9.54 -6.23
N LEU A 6 15.48 -8.39 -5.56
CA LEU A 6 16.15 -8.27 -4.26
C LEU A 6 15.35 -8.92 -3.13
N GLY A 7 14.03 -8.75 -3.06
CA GLY A 7 13.22 -9.34 -2.00
C GLY A 7 13.27 -10.87 -1.98
N HIS A 8 13.17 -11.49 -3.14
CA HIS A 8 13.33 -12.94 -3.27
C HIS A 8 14.75 -13.39 -2.94
N MET A 9 15.78 -12.66 -3.40
CA MET A 9 17.17 -12.99 -3.09
C MET A 9 17.45 -12.92 -1.58
N VAL A 10 16.92 -11.92 -0.88
CA VAL A 10 17.01 -11.79 0.58
C VAL A 10 16.37 -12.98 1.29
N SER A 11 15.18 -13.41 0.88
CA SER A 11 14.54 -14.62 1.41
C SER A 11 15.45 -15.84 1.23
N ASN A 12 16.08 -15.95 0.06
CA ASN A 12 16.98 -17.05 -0.22
C ASN A 12 18.33 -17.00 0.52
N LEU A 13 18.74 -15.83 1.01
CA LEU A 13 19.92 -15.71 1.86
C LEU A 13 19.67 -16.30 3.25
N ILE A 14 18.42 -16.30 3.73
CA ILE A 14 18.06 -16.82 5.06
C ILE A 14 17.48 -18.25 5.00
N ASP A 15 16.91 -18.67 3.86
CA ASP A 15 16.38 -20.02 3.72
C ASP A 15 17.51 -21.06 3.61
N SER A 16 17.55 -22.03 4.51
CA SER A 16 18.52 -23.13 4.51
C SER A 16 18.51 -23.96 3.22
N ARG A 17 17.35 -24.08 2.56
CA ARG A 17 17.16 -24.83 1.30
C ARG A 17 17.90 -24.16 0.15
N HIS A 18 18.12 -22.85 0.24
CA HIS A 18 18.69 -22.05 -0.83
C HIS A 18 20.05 -21.44 -0.48
N SER A 19 20.33 -21.17 0.79
CA SER A 19 21.54 -20.49 1.27
C SER A 19 22.84 -21.21 0.92
N LYS A 20 22.82 -22.55 0.78
CA LYS A 20 23.97 -23.36 0.32
C LYS A 20 24.56 -22.88 -1.00
N ARG A 21 23.75 -22.30 -1.90
CA ARG A 21 24.25 -21.77 -3.20
C ARG A 21 25.02 -20.45 -3.06
N PHE A 22 24.84 -19.76 -1.94
CA PHE A 22 25.49 -18.50 -1.62
C PHE A 22 26.64 -18.68 -0.64
N MET A 23 26.66 -19.78 0.10
CA MET A 23 27.80 -20.15 0.92
C MET A 23 28.96 -20.61 0.02
N LYS A 24 30.19 -20.27 0.41
CA LYS A 24 31.39 -20.83 -0.23
C LYS A 24 31.51 -22.31 0.17
N ALA A 25 31.85 -23.18 -0.79
CA ALA A 25 32.05 -24.60 -0.53
C ALA A 25 33.16 -24.81 0.52
N GLY A 26 32.92 -25.69 1.50
CA GLY A 26 33.85 -25.95 2.61
C GLY A 26 33.86 -24.89 3.72
N SER A 27 33.13 -23.78 3.57
CA SER A 27 33.05 -22.75 4.60
C SER A 27 32.26 -23.24 5.82
N ARG A 28 32.84 -23.08 7.01
CA ARG A 28 32.20 -23.42 8.30
C ARG A 28 31.30 -22.32 8.85
N GLN A 29 31.37 -21.11 8.29
CA GLN A 29 30.67 -19.94 8.83
C GLN A 29 29.96 -19.15 7.72
N TYR A 30 28.63 -19.22 7.71
CA TYR A 30 27.82 -18.50 6.75
C TYR A 30 27.52 -17.06 7.20
N SER A 31 27.47 -16.10 6.28
CA SER A 31 27.36 -14.66 6.65
C SER A 31 25.96 -14.23 7.10
N PHE A 32 24.92 -15.00 6.80
CA PHE A 32 23.53 -14.75 7.21
C PHE A 32 23.00 -15.85 8.15
N GLU A 33 23.91 -16.44 8.92
CA GLU A 33 23.57 -17.39 9.97
C GLU A 33 22.69 -16.71 11.04
N VAL A 34 21.65 -17.39 11.49
CA VAL A 34 20.84 -16.97 12.65
C VAL A 34 21.54 -17.31 13.97
N ASN A 35 21.14 -16.65 15.04
CA ASN A 35 21.70 -16.87 16.37
C ASN A 35 21.39 -18.30 16.88
N SER A 36 22.07 -18.73 17.93
CA SER A 36 21.94 -20.09 18.47
C SER A 36 20.56 -20.43 19.05
N GLN A 37 19.67 -19.44 19.20
CA GLN A 37 18.30 -19.67 19.66
C GLN A 37 17.43 -20.32 18.59
N PHE A 38 17.85 -20.26 17.32
CA PHE A 38 17.11 -20.82 16.19
C PHE A 38 17.97 -21.75 15.35
N ASN A 39 17.36 -22.84 14.88
CA ASN A 39 17.96 -23.65 13.84
C ASN A 39 17.75 -22.94 12.48
N GLN A 40 18.84 -22.73 11.73
CA GLN A 40 18.78 -22.13 10.40
C GLN A 40 17.79 -22.85 9.47
N LYS A 41 17.63 -24.18 9.63
CA LYS A 41 16.72 -24.98 8.80
C LYS A 41 15.26 -24.57 8.95
N ASP A 42 14.86 -24.32 10.19
CA ASP A 42 13.46 -24.16 10.58
C ASP A 42 13.10 -22.67 10.72
N PHE A 43 14.10 -21.77 10.65
CA PHE A 43 13.93 -20.34 10.89
C PHE A 43 12.92 -19.68 9.94
N VAL A 44 12.89 -20.06 8.65
CA VAL A 44 11.90 -19.49 7.72
C VAL A 44 10.49 -19.95 8.06
N GLU A 45 10.31 -21.19 8.51
CA GLU A 45 9.02 -21.70 8.97
C GLU A 45 8.56 -20.97 10.24
N GLN A 46 9.50 -20.65 11.13
CA GLN A 46 9.22 -19.84 12.31
C GLN A 46 8.80 -18.41 11.95
N VAL A 47 9.44 -17.79 10.95
CA VAL A 47 9.04 -16.48 10.43
C VAL A 47 7.62 -16.57 9.84
N ASP A 48 7.30 -17.63 9.10
CA ASP A 48 5.95 -17.84 8.55
C ASP A 48 4.91 -18.00 9.66
N LEU A 49 5.24 -18.70 10.76
CA LEU A 49 4.36 -18.81 11.93
C LEU A 49 4.12 -17.44 12.57
N TRP A 50 5.17 -16.66 12.83
CA TRP A 50 5.01 -15.32 13.39
C TRP A 50 4.20 -14.39 12.48
N ILE A 51 4.37 -14.49 11.15
CA ILE A 51 3.55 -13.74 10.20
C ILE A 51 2.08 -14.15 10.36
N LYS A 52 1.78 -15.45 10.41
CA LYS A 52 0.41 -15.95 10.60
C LYS A 52 -0.20 -15.44 11.90
N GLU A 53 0.54 -15.51 12.99
CA GLU A 53 0.10 -15.03 14.31
C GLU A 53 -0.10 -13.51 14.33
N SER A 54 0.71 -12.76 13.57
CA SER A 54 0.58 -11.30 13.45
C SER A 54 -0.68 -10.87 12.70
N MET A 55 -1.24 -11.72 11.82
CA MET A 55 -2.39 -11.38 10.98
C MET A 55 -3.61 -10.94 11.80
N ARG A 56 -3.82 -11.51 13.00
CA ARG A 56 -4.95 -11.14 13.88
C ARG A 56 -4.82 -9.73 14.46
N PHE A 57 -3.61 -9.17 14.44
CA PHE A 57 -3.31 -7.82 14.94
C PHE A 57 -3.10 -6.80 13.81
N THR A 58 -3.07 -7.24 12.56
CA THR A 58 -2.93 -6.36 11.40
C THR A 58 -4.22 -5.54 11.24
N PRO A 59 -4.15 -4.19 11.24
CA PRO A 59 -5.33 -3.36 11.05
C PRO A 59 -6.02 -3.68 9.72
N THR A 60 -7.35 -3.70 9.70
CA THR A 60 -8.17 -3.97 8.51
C THR A 60 -7.97 -2.96 7.37
N ALA A 61 -7.36 -1.80 7.65
CA ALA A 61 -6.93 -0.83 6.63
C ALA A 61 -5.76 -1.35 5.76
N PHE A 62 -5.02 -2.36 6.24
CA PHE A 62 -3.95 -3.00 5.51
C PHE A 62 -4.43 -4.25 4.79
N ASP A 63 -4.67 -4.10 3.49
CA ASP A 63 -5.00 -5.21 2.58
C ASP A 63 -3.72 -5.95 2.15
N PHE A 64 -3.07 -6.66 3.08
CA PHE A 64 -1.93 -7.52 2.78
C PHE A 64 -2.39 -8.96 2.60
N SER A 65 -2.09 -9.54 1.44
CA SER A 65 -2.31 -10.96 1.15
C SER A 65 -1.03 -11.77 1.29
N PHE A 66 -0.25 -11.55 2.36
CA PHE A 66 0.92 -12.40 2.62
C PHE A 66 0.41 -13.75 3.14
N ASP A 67 -0.08 -14.58 2.22
CA ASP A 67 -0.66 -15.88 2.53
C ASP A 67 0.41 -16.97 2.36
N PRO A 68 0.98 -17.48 3.47
CA PRO A 68 1.95 -18.58 3.41
C PRO A 68 1.33 -19.89 2.91
N ARG A 69 -0.01 -20.00 2.78
CA ARG A 69 -0.70 -21.23 2.38
C ARG A 69 -0.50 -21.63 0.91
N ARG A 70 0.05 -20.74 0.07
CA ARG A 70 0.22 -21.01 -1.37
C ARG A 70 1.69 -21.03 -1.77
N GLY A 71 2.41 -22.02 -1.24
CA GLY A 71 3.81 -22.27 -1.54
C GLY A 71 4.23 -21.76 -2.92
N PHE A 72 5.26 -20.91 -2.92
CA PHE A 72 6.11 -20.58 -4.06
C PHE A 72 5.76 -19.41 -5.00
N PHE A 73 4.64 -18.69 -4.86
CA PHE A 73 4.34 -17.57 -5.77
C PHE A 73 3.95 -16.25 -5.09
N PHE A 74 4.90 -15.65 -4.38
CA PHE A 74 4.78 -14.26 -3.93
C PHE A 74 4.89 -13.30 -5.11
N ARG A 75 3.94 -12.35 -5.21
CA ARG A 75 4.01 -11.29 -6.22
C ARG A 75 5.15 -10.35 -5.87
N ALA A 76 5.60 -9.56 -6.84
CA ALA A 76 6.65 -8.57 -6.63
C ALA A 76 6.35 -7.60 -5.47
N VAL A 77 5.07 -7.28 -5.24
CA VAL A 77 4.62 -6.44 -4.12
C VAL A 77 4.76 -7.12 -2.77
N ASP A 78 4.51 -8.44 -2.72
CA ASP A 78 4.61 -9.24 -1.51
C ASP A 78 6.10 -9.36 -1.13
N TRP A 79 6.99 -9.62 -2.10
CA TRP A 79 8.44 -9.60 -1.89
C TRP A 79 9.00 -8.25 -1.45
N GLN A 80 8.44 -7.16 -2.00
CA GLN A 80 8.82 -5.81 -1.59
C GLN A 80 8.43 -5.57 -0.12
N PHE A 81 7.22 -5.93 0.27
CA PHE A 81 6.75 -5.82 1.65
C PHE A 81 7.62 -6.66 2.59
N PHE A 82 7.88 -7.91 2.22
CA PHE A 82 8.77 -8.81 2.94
C PHE A 82 10.15 -8.18 3.17
N SER A 83 10.75 -7.63 2.12
CA SER A 83 12.08 -7.02 2.21
C SER A 83 12.11 -5.73 3.05
N LEU A 84 11.06 -4.91 2.99
CA LEU A 84 11.05 -3.61 3.65
C LEU A 84 10.58 -3.64 5.10
N HIS A 85 9.69 -4.57 5.45
CA HIS A 85 9.01 -4.56 6.75
C HIS A 85 9.28 -5.84 7.55
N ILE A 86 9.04 -7.00 6.95
CA ILE A 86 9.19 -8.29 7.64
C ILE A 86 10.65 -8.54 8.00
N VAL A 87 11.56 -8.45 7.03
CA VAL A 87 12.97 -8.79 7.27
C VAL A 87 13.62 -7.87 8.31
N PRO A 88 13.49 -6.53 8.25
CA PRO A 88 14.03 -5.65 9.28
C PRO A 88 13.45 -5.89 10.68
N ALA A 89 12.16 -6.17 10.79
CA ALA A 89 11.49 -6.31 12.09
C ALA A 89 11.64 -7.71 12.70
N MET A 90 11.57 -8.75 11.88
CA MET A 90 11.41 -10.14 12.34
C MET A 90 12.62 -11.03 12.05
N VAL A 91 13.52 -10.62 11.16
CA VAL A 91 14.68 -11.45 10.77
C VAL A 91 15.99 -10.85 11.26
N VAL A 92 16.19 -9.54 11.05
CA VAL A 92 17.44 -8.84 11.43
C VAL A 92 17.81 -9.03 12.92
N PRO A 93 16.88 -8.96 13.90
CA PRO A 93 17.23 -9.15 15.31
C PRO A 93 17.90 -10.49 15.60
N TYR A 94 17.58 -11.52 14.82
CA TYR A 94 18.04 -12.89 15.01
C TYR A 94 19.25 -13.26 14.16
N LEU A 95 19.78 -12.36 13.33
CA LEU A 95 21.04 -12.62 12.64
C LEU A 95 22.20 -12.66 13.64
N LYS A 96 23.11 -13.63 13.49
CA LYS A 96 24.24 -13.84 14.39
C LYS A 96 25.28 -12.73 14.32
N TYR A 97 25.54 -12.18 13.13
CA TYR A 97 26.62 -11.21 12.91
C TYR A 97 26.10 -9.79 12.73
N ASP A 98 26.61 -8.84 13.53
CA ASP A 98 26.17 -7.44 13.46
C ASP A 98 26.45 -6.78 12.11
N GLY A 99 27.54 -7.18 11.44
CA GLY A 99 27.81 -6.73 10.08
C GLY A 99 26.69 -7.09 9.09
N ALA A 100 26.07 -8.27 9.26
CA ALA A 100 24.94 -8.70 8.42
C ALA A 100 23.66 -7.94 8.79
N LYS A 101 23.43 -7.67 10.09
CA LYS A 101 22.32 -6.83 10.56
C LYS A 101 22.38 -5.44 9.93
N GLN A 102 23.53 -4.78 10.06
CA GLN A 102 23.74 -3.42 9.56
C GLN A 102 23.58 -3.36 8.03
N ALA A 103 24.24 -4.28 7.31
CA ALA A 103 24.15 -4.35 5.86
C ALA A 103 22.69 -4.56 5.40
N ARG A 104 21.94 -5.40 6.12
CA ARG A 104 20.54 -5.67 5.79
C ARG A 104 19.63 -4.48 6.03
N LEU A 105 19.82 -3.75 7.13
CA LEU A 105 19.09 -2.52 7.43
C LEU A 105 19.42 -1.42 6.42
N ASP A 106 20.69 -1.26 6.05
CA ASP A 106 21.11 -0.31 5.00
C ASP A 106 20.41 -0.63 3.66
N LEU A 107 20.33 -1.92 3.28
CA LEU A 107 19.59 -2.33 2.08
C LEU A 107 18.10 -1.97 2.15
N SER A 108 17.42 -2.27 3.27
CA SER A 108 15.98 -1.94 3.41
C SER A 108 15.73 -0.44 3.39
N ASN A 109 16.55 0.34 4.08
CA ASN A 109 16.43 1.79 4.10
C ASN A 109 16.68 2.41 2.72
N ALA A 110 17.70 1.93 1.99
CA ALA A 110 17.98 2.39 0.64
C ALA A 110 16.82 2.04 -0.32
N CYS A 111 16.27 0.84 -0.21
CA CYS A 111 15.09 0.44 -0.98
C CYS A 111 13.86 1.30 -0.62
N ALA A 112 13.64 1.60 0.66
CA ALA A 112 12.55 2.45 1.10
C ALA A 112 12.65 3.86 0.49
N ILE A 113 13.84 4.49 0.55
CA ILE A 113 14.10 5.80 -0.07
C ILE A 113 13.82 5.76 -1.57
N SER A 114 14.32 4.73 -2.29
CA SER A 114 14.14 4.61 -3.73
C SER A 114 12.67 4.48 -4.18
N LEU A 115 11.75 4.14 -3.26
CA LEU A 115 10.33 3.91 -3.52
C LEU A 115 9.42 5.06 -3.06
N GLN A 116 10.01 6.12 -2.48
CA GLN A 116 9.30 7.34 -2.11
C GLN A 116 8.77 8.08 -3.34
N LYS A 117 7.69 8.86 -3.15
CA LYS A 117 7.11 9.71 -4.21
C LYS A 117 7.95 10.96 -4.47
N SER A 118 8.66 11.41 -3.45
CA SER A 118 9.57 12.55 -3.44
C SER A 118 10.67 12.30 -2.41
N PHE A 119 11.86 12.86 -2.62
CA PHE A 119 12.97 12.84 -1.66
C PHE A 119 13.85 14.07 -1.84
N LYS A 120 14.55 14.47 -0.78
CA LYS A 120 15.55 15.56 -0.81
C LYS A 120 16.87 15.06 -1.42
N PRO A 121 17.73 15.96 -1.98
CA PRO A 121 19.05 15.57 -2.49
C PRO A 121 19.93 14.85 -1.45
N SER A 122 19.78 15.22 -0.16
CA SER A 122 20.47 14.57 0.95
C SER A 122 20.01 13.12 1.17
N GLU A 123 18.73 12.82 0.96
CA GLU A 123 18.18 11.47 1.05
C GLU A 123 18.66 10.60 -0.12
N LEU A 124 18.74 11.16 -1.33
CA LEU A 124 19.30 10.46 -2.48
C LEU A 124 20.78 10.11 -2.27
N SER A 125 21.55 11.02 -1.68
CA SER A 125 22.95 10.77 -1.29
C SER A 125 23.07 9.71 -0.20
N LYS A 126 22.16 9.73 0.79
CA LYS A 126 22.07 8.72 1.85
C LYS A 126 21.75 7.34 1.27
N MET A 127 20.83 7.25 0.32
CA MET A 127 20.50 6.03 -0.41
C MET A 127 21.73 5.44 -1.12
N LYS A 128 22.48 6.26 -1.87
CA LYS A 128 23.73 5.83 -2.52
C LYS A 128 24.71 5.23 -1.51
N ARG A 129 24.96 5.94 -0.41
CA ARG A 129 25.85 5.49 0.66
C ARG A 129 25.42 4.15 1.26
N MET A 130 24.13 3.96 1.51
CA MET A 130 23.58 2.71 2.06
C MET A 130 23.74 1.54 1.08
N PHE A 131 23.49 1.75 -0.21
CA PHE A 131 23.76 0.74 -1.23
C PHE A 131 25.25 0.42 -1.35
N SER A 132 26.14 1.41 -1.25
CA SER A 132 27.59 1.16 -1.23
C SER A 132 28.03 0.35 -0.01
N LYS A 133 27.42 0.56 1.17
CA LYS A 133 27.67 -0.26 2.36
C LYS A 133 27.25 -1.72 2.15
N TRP A 134 26.09 -1.95 1.54
CA TRP A 134 25.62 -3.29 1.16
C TRP A 134 26.60 -3.99 0.20
N ALA A 135 27.00 -3.30 -0.87
CA ALA A 135 27.97 -3.80 -1.84
C ALA A 135 29.31 -4.15 -1.19
N ARG A 136 29.82 -3.25 -0.34
CA ARG A 136 31.10 -3.45 0.38
C ARG A 136 31.04 -4.65 1.31
N PHE A 137 29.92 -4.84 2.03
CA PHE A 137 29.72 -6.01 2.87
C PHE A 137 29.85 -7.30 2.07
N PHE A 138 29.20 -7.41 0.91
CA PHE A 138 29.33 -8.60 0.07
C PHE A 138 30.75 -8.84 -0.41
N ASN A 139 31.44 -7.80 -0.90
CA ASN A 139 32.81 -7.95 -1.37
C ASN A 139 33.75 -8.42 -0.25
N GLN A 140 33.60 -7.88 0.96
CA GLN A 140 34.36 -8.32 2.13
C GLN A 140 34.08 -9.78 2.50
N LYS A 141 32.81 -10.21 2.47
CA LYS A 141 32.44 -11.60 2.80
C LYS A 141 32.82 -12.60 1.71
N ILE A 142 32.91 -12.17 0.45
CA ILE A 142 33.47 -12.97 -0.63
C ILE A 142 34.99 -13.11 -0.48
N ALA A 143 35.70 -12.01 -0.20
CA ALA A 143 37.14 -12.01 0.04
C ALA A 143 37.52 -12.88 1.25
N ALA A 144 36.68 -12.88 2.29
CA ALA A 144 36.84 -13.74 3.46
C ALA A 144 36.35 -15.18 3.26
N GLU A 145 36.01 -15.59 2.03
CA GLU A 145 35.56 -16.95 1.70
C GLU A 145 34.32 -17.45 2.49
N ARG A 146 33.43 -16.53 2.89
CA ARG A 146 32.17 -16.85 3.57
C ARG A 146 30.96 -16.84 2.63
N LEU A 147 31.07 -16.07 1.55
CA LEU A 147 30.07 -16.01 0.48
C LEU A 147 30.68 -16.36 -0.88
N ASN A 148 29.86 -16.94 -1.74
CA ASN A 148 30.14 -17.18 -3.14
C ASN A 148 29.79 -15.92 -3.96
N ARG A 149 30.51 -15.68 -5.06
CA ARG A 149 30.20 -14.62 -6.04
C ARG A 149 28.78 -14.69 -6.60
N ARG A 150 28.09 -15.82 -6.52
CA ARG A 150 26.66 -15.96 -6.89
C ARG A 150 25.72 -15.00 -6.17
N VAL A 151 26.12 -14.40 -5.05
CA VAL A 151 25.34 -13.31 -4.43
C VAL A 151 25.26 -12.08 -5.34
N TRP A 152 26.23 -11.85 -6.22
CA TRP A 152 26.25 -10.77 -7.21
C TRP A 152 25.34 -11.09 -8.41
N THR A 153 24.04 -11.04 -8.17
CA THR A 153 23.05 -11.04 -9.25
C THR A 153 23.05 -9.70 -9.97
N MET A 154 22.53 -9.68 -11.20
CA MET A 154 22.30 -8.44 -11.97
C MET A 154 21.51 -7.40 -11.16
N ASN A 155 20.52 -7.84 -10.38
CA ASN A 155 19.75 -6.94 -9.50
C ASN A 155 20.61 -6.29 -8.41
N ASN A 156 21.52 -7.04 -7.77
CA ASN A 156 22.43 -6.48 -6.78
C ASN A 156 23.41 -5.48 -7.41
N HIS A 157 23.97 -5.83 -8.57
CA HIS A 157 24.87 -4.94 -9.30
C HIS A 157 24.16 -3.64 -9.69
N PHE A 158 23.00 -3.75 -10.34
CA PHE A 158 22.24 -2.60 -10.79
C PHE A 158 21.84 -1.68 -9.64
N VAL A 159 21.28 -2.23 -8.57
CA VAL A 159 20.82 -1.42 -7.44
C VAL A 159 21.98 -0.78 -6.70
N SER A 160 23.13 -1.45 -6.63
CA SER A 160 24.30 -0.93 -5.90
C SER A 160 25.03 0.19 -6.65
N TYR A 161 25.12 0.10 -7.97
CA TYR A 161 25.98 0.98 -8.76
C TYR A 161 25.22 1.95 -9.68
N HIS A 162 24.07 1.55 -10.22
CA HIS A 162 23.40 2.30 -11.30
C HIS A 162 22.11 2.99 -10.87
N LEU A 163 21.43 2.51 -9.83
CA LEU A 163 20.12 3.04 -9.44
C LEU A 163 20.17 4.51 -9.02
N TYR A 164 21.25 4.96 -8.38
CA TYR A 164 21.41 6.37 -8.01
C TYR A 164 21.44 7.28 -9.25
N ASP A 165 22.27 6.97 -10.23
CA ASP A 165 22.41 7.78 -11.43
C ASP A 165 21.13 7.72 -12.28
N LEU A 166 20.48 6.56 -12.34
CA LEU A 166 19.18 6.41 -12.99
C LEU A 166 18.12 7.34 -12.36
N ILE A 167 18.01 7.34 -11.03
CA ILE A 167 17.05 8.17 -10.31
C ILE A 167 17.41 9.66 -10.45
N LYS A 168 18.69 9.99 -10.48
CA LYS A 168 19.16 11.36 -10.69
C LYS A 168 18.79 11.89 -12.07
N SER A 169 18.88 11.07 -13.11
CA SER A 169 18.61 11.47 -14.50
C SER A 169 17.14 11.39 -14.90
N TYR A 170 16.42 10.34 -14.49
CA TYR A 170 15.04 10.07 -14.91
C TYR A 170 13.99 10.40 -13.84
N GLY A 171 14.41 10.82 -12.64
CA GLY A 171 13.53 11.13 -11.52
C GLY A 171 13.11 9.90 -10.70
N PHE A 172 11.96 9.98 -10.02
CA PHE A 172 11.54 8.96 -9.06
C PHE A 172 11.17 7.64 -9.73
N LEU A 173 11.72 6.53 -9.21
CA LEU A 173 11.51 5.17 -9.73
C LEU A 173 10.03 4.80 -9.87
N ARG A 174 9.16 5.36 -9.03
CA ARG A 174 7.72 5.08 -9.05
C ARG A 174 7.06 5.50 -10.37
N TYR A 175 7.55 6.55 -11.04
CA TYR A 175 6.90 7.10 -12.24
C TYR A 175 7.21 6.31 -13.52
N TYR A 176 8.40 5.73 -13.63
CA TYR A 176 8.80 4.93 -14.81
C TYR A 176 8.93 3.42 -14.51
N SER A 177 8.49 2.97 -13.33
CA SER A 177 8.45 1.52 -13.05
C SER A 177 7.40 0.81 -13.90
N CYS A 178 7.68 -0.44 -14.28
CA CYS A 178 6.73 -1.31 -14.98
C CYS A 178 5.55 -1.79 -14.11
N ARG A 179 5.36 -1.25 -12.90
CA ARG A 179 4.32 -1.70 -11.96
C ARG A 179 2.91 -1.38 -12.48
N SER A 180 2.73 -0.22 -13.09
CA SER A 180 1.47 0.15 -13.75
C SER A 180 1.17 -0.81 -14.91
N LEU A 181 2.17 -1.09 -15.75
CA LEU A 181 2.06 -2.02 -16.87
C LEU A 181 1.70 -3.44 -16.40
N GLN A 182 2.32 -3.94 -15.33
CA GLN A 182 1.98 -5.26 -14.76
C GLN A 182 0.53 -5.35 -14.29
N ARG A 183 -0.01 -4.30 -13.66
CA ARG A 183 -1.44 -4.25 -13.26
C ARG A 183 -2.35 -4.24 -14.48
N THR A 184 -1.97 -3.48 -15.50
CA THR A 184 -2.69 -3.43 -16.78
C THR A 184 -2.71 -4.80 -17.46
N ILE A 185 -1.57 -5.48 -17.53
CA ILE A 185 -1.48 -6.87 -18.05
C ILE A 185 -2.40 -7.79 -17.27
N GLN A 186 -2.35 -7.77 -15.93
CA GLN A 186 -3.23 -8.62 -15.12
C GLN A 186 -4.72 -8.33 -15.37
N LYS A 187 -5.10 -7.06 -15.50
CA LYS A 187 -6.47 -6.65 -15.85
C LYS A 187 -6.87 -7.26 -17.19
N PHE A 188 -6.04 -7.13 -18.22
CA PHE A 188 -6.30 -7.72 -19.53
C PHE A 188 -6.36 -9.24 -19.49
N THR A 189 -5.47 -9.90 -18.76
CA THR A 189 -5.50 -11.37 -18.58
C THR A 189 -6.79 -11.82 -17.91
N ASN A 190 -7.25 -11.12 -16.87
CA ASN A 190 -8.49 -11.45 -16.18
C ASN A 190 -9.71 -11.26 -17.08
N LEU A 191 -9.76 -10.16 -17.83
CA LEU A 191 -10.84 -9.91 -18.79
C LEU A 191 -10.87 -10.96 -19.91
N SER A 192 -9.70 -11.36 -20.41
CA SER A 192 -9.56 -12.40 -21.44
C SER A 192 -10.00 -13.79 -20.95
N LYS A 193 -9.87 -14.05 -19.64
CA LYS A 193 -10.30 -15.31 -18.99
C LYS A 193 -11.76 -15.29 -18.52
N SER A 194 -12.49 -14.20 -18.74
CA SER A 194 -13.92 -14.10 -18.40
C SER A 194 -14.72 -15.15 -19.17
N LYS A 195 -15.51 -15.97 -18.47
CA LYS A 195 -16.28 -17.10 -19.02
C LYS A 195 -17.43 -16.69 -19.97
N SER A 196 -17.64 -15.39 -20.19
CA SER A 196 -18.60 -14.85 -21.16
C SER A 196 -17.99 -14.85 -22.57
N GLN A 197 -18.09 -15.97 -23.29
CA GLN A 197 -17.68 -16.19 -24.70
C GLN A 197 -16.17 -16.02 -25.01
N SER A 198 -15.43 -17.13 -24.94
CA SER A 198 -13.96 -17.21 -25.03
C SER A 198 -13.30 -16.76 -26.34
N ILE A 199 -14.05 -16.66 -27.45
CA ILE A 199 -13.47 -16.35 -28.78
C ILE A 199 -13.88 -14.96 -29.31
N LYS A 200 -15.11 -14.49 -29.01
CA LYS A 200 -15.57 -13.12 -29.36
C LYS A 200 -15.34 -12.09 -28.24
N GLY A 201 -15.11 -12.52 -27.00
CA GLY A 201 -14.98 -11.65 -25.83
C GLY A 201 -13.66 -10.87 -25.76
N THR A 202 -12.57 -11.47 -26.22
CA THR A 202 -11.22 -10.88 -26.09
C THR A 202 -11.03 -9.68 -27.02
N ASP A 203 -11.37 -9.82 -28.31
CA ASP A 203 -11.35 -8.71 -29.27
C ASP A 203 -12.33 -7.61 -28.88
N ASN A 204 -13.54 -7.96 -28.44
CA ASN A 204 -14.50 -6.96 -27.96
C ASN A 204 -14.02 -6.24 -26.70
N VAL A 205 -13.29 -6.90 -25.79
CA VAL A 205 -12.67 -6.23 -24.63
C VAL A 205 -11.58 -5.28 -25.09
N PHE A 206 -10.68 -5.70 -25.97
CA PHE A 206 -9.60 -4.84 -26.47
C PHE A 206 -10.14 -3.66 -27.28
N VAL A 207 -11.06 -3.90 -28.20
CA VAL A 207 -11.73 -2.87 -29.01
C VAL A 207 -12.52 -1.92 -28.12
N ARG A 208 -13.35 -2.42 -27.21
CA ARG A 208 -14.19 -1.57 -26.34
C ARG A 208 -13.34 -0.74 -25.38
N LEU A 209 -12.27 -1.31 -24.81
CA LEU A 209 -11.39 -0.57 -23.89
C LEU A 209 -10.49 0.42 -24.64
N SER A 210 -10.04 0.09 -25.85
CA SER A 210 -9.32 1.01 -26.73
C SER A 210 -10.23 2.14 -27.22
N TYR A 211 -11.48 1.82 -27.55
CA TYR A 211 -12.52 2.79 -27.88
C TYR A 211 -12.78 3.72 -26.70
N PHE A 212 -13.00 3.20 -25.48
CA PHE A 212 -13.17 4.05 -24.29
C PHE A 212 -11.94 4.91 -24.00
N LYS A 213 -10.73 4.40 -24.24
CA LYS A 213 -9.50 5.15 -24.01
C LYS A 213 -9.29 6.25 -25.06
N GLN A 214 -9.48 5.93 -26.34
CA GLN A 214 -9.46 6.92 -27.43
C GLN A 214 -10.59 7.94 -27.28
N TYR A 215 -11.78 7.51 -26.92
CA TYR A 215 -12.92 8.38 -26.67
C TYR A 215 -12.63 9.32 -25.49
N ASN A 216 -12.10 8.83 -24.37
CA ASN A 216 -11.68 9.66 -23.25
C ASN A 216 -10.53 10.61 -23.61
N ASP A 217 -9.54 10.16 -24.38
CA ASP A 217 -8.43 11.01 -24.86
C ASP A 217 -8.93 12.08 -25.85
N GLN A 218 -9.91 11.76 -26.69
CA GLN A 218 -10.57 12.71 -27.60
C GLN A 218 -11.43 13.72 -26.82
N LEU A 219 -12.12 13.27 -25.77
CA LEU A 219 -12.88 14.15 -24.87
C LEU A 219 -11.95 15.10 -24.09
N ALA A 220 -10.83 14.59 -23.59
CA ALA A 220 -9.81 15.37 -22.89
C ALA A 220 -9.13 16.41 -23.82
N LYS A 221 -8.88 16.07 -25.08
CA LYS A 221 -8.30 16.98 -26.08
C LYS A 221 -9.25 18.07 -26.57
N LYS A 222 -10.56 17.88 -26.42
CA LYS A 222 -11.58 18.84 -26.86
C LYS A 222 -12.00 19.81 -25.74
N ASP A 223 -11.33 19.80 -24.58
CA ASP A 223 -11.77 20.51 -23.37
C ASP A 223 -13.26 20.25 -23.02
N LEU A 224 -13.81 19.11 -23.47
CA LEU A 224 -15.21 18.72 -23.25
C LEU A 224 -15.44 18.15 -21.84
N TYR A 225 -14.58 18.53 -20.90
CA TYR A 225 -14.93 18.57 -19.50
C TYR A 225 -15.35 20.01 -19.17
N PRO A 226 -16.64 20.41 -19.32
CA PRO A 226 -17.20 21.09 -18.19
C PRO A 226 -17.11 20.08 -17.03
N ALA A 227 -16.50 20.47 -15.91
CA ALA A 227 -16.61 19.71 -14.67
C ALA A 227 -18.08 19.31 -14.53
N ARG A 228 -18.38 18.01 -14.56
CA ARG A 228 -19.76 17.52 -14.47
C ARG A 228 -20.26 17.96 -13.10
N LYS A 229 -20.95 19.11 -13.05
CA LYS A 229 -21.61 19.57 -11.84
C LYS A 229 -22.78 18.60 -11.65
N GLU A 230 -22.61 17.64 -10.75
CA GLU A 230 -23.80 16.96 -10.25
C GLU A 230 -24.65 18.00 -9.51
N LYS A 231 -25.95 17.69 -9.36
CA LYS A 231 -27.01 18.60 -8.92
C LYS A 231 -26.54 19.62 -7.85
N PRO A 232 -27.07 20.86 -7.82
CA PRO A 232 -26.56 21.99 -7.03
C PRO A 232 -26.24 21.77 -5.53
N ASN A 233 -26.67 20.65 -4.92
CA ASN A 233 -26.57 20.36 -3.49
C ASN A 233 -26.02 18.94 -3.17
N SER A 234 -25.26 18.29 -4.06
CA SER A 234 -24.72 16.94 -3.79
C SER A 234 -23.22 16.88 -3.50
N PHE A 235 -22.44 17.89 -3.90
CA PHE A 235 -20.98 17.92 -3.71
C PHE A 235 -20.49 19.30 -3.26
N ARG A 236 -19.54 19.34 -2.31
CA ARG A 236 -18.85 20.58 -1.94
C ARG A 236 -17.74 20.89 -2.95
N ASN A 237 -17.63 22.15 -3.36
CA ASN A 237 -16.51 22.64 -4.15
C ASN A 237 -15.23 22.63 -3.30
N HIS A 238 -14.07 22.59 -3.97
CA HIS A 238 -12.78 22.62 -3.28
C HIS A 238 -12.60 23.96 -2.53
N PRO A 239 -12.01 24.00 -1.32
CA PRO A 239 -11.86 25.24 -0.56
C PRO A 239 -11.04 26.34 -1.23
N LEU A 240 -10.27 26.00 -2.27
CA LEU A 240 -9.43 26.94 -3.04
C LEU A 240 -9.94 27.15 -4.49
N ASP A 241 -11.16 26.71 -4.79
CA ASP A 241 -11.81 26.88 -6.11
C ASP A 241 -12.62 28.19 -6.13
N PHE A 242 -11.91 29.31 -6.29
CA PHE A 242 -12.48 30.66 -6.25
C PHE A 242 -13.24 31.04 -7.53
N ASP A 243 -12.91 30.41 -8.66
CA ASP A 243 -13.47 30.68 -9.98
C ASP A 243 -14.48 29.62 -10.45
N GLY A 244 -14.67 28.54 -9.68
CA GLY A 244 -15.61 27.46 -9.99
C GLY A 244 -15.19 26.62 -11.19
N SER A 245 -13.89 26.67 -11.54
CA SER A 245 -13.29 25.95 -12.67
C SER A 245 -12.82 24.55 -12.29
N GLN A 246 -12.64 24.28 -10.99
CA GLN A 246 -12.15 22.99 -10.53
C GLN A 246 -13.26 21.92 -10.51
N ALA A 247 -12.84 20.67 -10.70
CA ALA A 247 -13.75 19.55 -10.64
C ALA A 247 -14.32 19.36 -9.21
N GLN A 248 -15.63 19.07 -9.12
CA GLN A 248 -16.31 18.67 -7.88
C GLN A 248 -15.82 17.28 -7.44
N ILE A 249 -14.66 17.18 -6.79
CA ILE A 249 -14.10 15.89 -6.34
C ILE A 249 -14.00 15.79 -4.81
N TRP A 250 -14.51 16.77 -4.05
CA TRP A 250 -14.03 16.94 -2.68
C TRP A 250 -14.90 16.38 -1.55
N GLU A 251 -16.24 16.38 -1.65
CA GLU A 251 -17.05 15.68 -0.63
C GLU A 251 -18.51 15.52 -1.10
N ARG A 252 -18.99 14.28 -1.26
CA ARG A 252 -20.43 14.03 -1.43
C ARG A 252 -21.12 14.27 -0.09
N PHE A 253 -22.18 15.06 -0.08
CA PHE A 253 -23.00 15.27 1.11
C PHE A 253 -24.48 15.15 0.79
N GLU A 254 -25.26 14.80 1.80
CA GLU A 254 -26.71 14.76 1.71
C GLU A 254 -27.29 15.43 2.96
N ASP A 255 -28.12 16.44 2.77
CA ASP A 255 -28.82 17.09 3.88
C ASP A 255 -30.06 16.28 4.24
N VAL A 256 -30.17 15.93 5.52
CA VAL A 256 -31.26 15.11 6.05
C VAL A 256 -31.93 15.82 7.22
N ASP A 257 -33.25 15.80 7.23
CA ASP A 257 -34.05 16.18 8.39
C ASP A 257 -34.35 14.92 9.21
N LEU A 258 -33.71 14.79 10.38
CA LEU A 258 -33.84 13.62 11.25
C LEU A 258 -35.25 13.46 11.83
N GLY A 259 -36.13 14.47 11.70
CA GLY A 259 -37.52 14.42 12.14
C GLY A 259 -38.49 13.92 11.06
N GLN A 260 -38.02 13.81 9.81
CA GLN A 260 -38.81 13.33 8.67
C GLN A 260 -38.37 11.95 8.16
N VAL A 261 -37.30 11.38 8.75
CA VAL A 261 -36.74 10.09 8.35
C VAL A 261 -36.92 9.09 9.47
N ASP A 262 -37.50 7.92 9.21
CA ASP A 262 -37.72 6.89 10.23
C ASP A 262 -36.42 6.21 10.68
N GLN A 263 -35.51 5.97 9.74
CA GLN A 263 -34.25 5.27 9.98
C GLN A 263 -33.14 5.69 9.03
N ILE A 264 -31.91 5.74 9.54
CA ILE A 264 -30.69 5.93 8.76
C ILE A 264 -29.76 4.75 9.01
N ALA A 265 -29.35 4.06 7.96
CA ALA A 265 -28.48 2.87 8.08
C ALA A 265 -29.00 1.77 9.01
N ALA A 266 -30.32 1.53 9.00
CA ALA A 266 -31.02 0.58 9.88
C ALA A 266 -30.94 0.94 11.37
N ILE A 267 -30.61 2.19 11.70
CA ILE A 267 -30.68 2.75 13.05
C ILE A 267 -31.88 3.71 13.10
N PRO A 268 -32.79 3.59 14.08
CA PRO A 268 -33.90 4.52 14.24
C PRO A 268 -33.40 5.95 14.44
N SER A 269 -34.02 6.92 13.76
CA SER A 269 -33.58 8.33 13.85
C SER A 269 -33.68 8.88 15.27
N GLU A 270 -34.62 8.40 16.08
CA GLU A 270 -34.73 8.74 17.50
C GLU A 270 -33.48 8.36 18.31
N SER A 271 -32.89 7.20 18.01
CA SER A 271 -31.67 6.73 18.66
C SER A 271 -30.47 7.60 18.27
N ILE A 272 -30.44 8.05 17.01
CA ILE A 272 -29.41 8.97 16.50
C ILE A 272 -29.54 10.34 17.18
N ILE A 273 -30.75 10.89 17.24
CA ILE A 273 -31.04 12.16 17.92
C ILE A 273 -30.63 12.06 19.40
N HIS A 274 -31.00 10.98 20.10
CA HIS A 274 -30.64 10.77 21.49
C HIS A 274 -29.12 10.71 21.71
N ALA A 275 -28.39 10.01 20.84
CA ALA A 275 -26.94 9.89 20.91
C ALA A 275 -26.24 11.24 20.68
N ILE A 276 -26.70 12.02 19.69
CA ILE A 276 -26.20 13.38 19.42
C ILE A 276 -26.47 14.28 20.62
N THR A 277 -27.65 14.20 21.23
CA THR A 277 -28.01 14.97 22.43
C THR A 277 -27.11 14.67 23.60
N LYS A 278 -26.89 13.40 23.92
CA LYS A 278 -25.96 13.00 24.98
C LYS A 278 -24.52 13.43 24.72
N TYR A 279 -24.05 13.33 23.47
CA TYR A 279 -22.71 13.77 23.12
C TYR A 279 -22.55 15.28 23.36
N HIS A 280 -23.53 16.08 22.96
CA HIS A 280 -23.49 17.53 23.17
C HIS A 280 -23.62 17.94 24.63
N GLN A 281 -24.52 17.32 25.40
CA GLN A 281 -24.62 17.55 26.85
C GLN A 281 -23.26 17.32 27.54
N ARG A 282 -22.52 16.27 27.13
CA ARG A 282 -21.16 16.01 27.65
C ARG A 282 -20.14 17.06 27.20
N LEU A 283 -20.24 17.55 25.97
CA LEU A 283 -19.29 18.51 25.42
C LEU A 283 -19.49 19.93 25.99
N THR A 284 -20.74 20.37 26.17
CA THR A 284 -21.08 21.75 26.59
C THR A 284 -21.45 21.88 28.06
N GLN A 285 -21.52 20.78 28.83
CA GLN A 285 -21.94 20.75 30.24
C GLN A 285 -23.26 21.48 30.53
N ALA A 286 -24.15 21.54 29.54
CA ALA A 286 -25.43 22.25 29.62
C ALA A 286 -26.57 21.23 29.48
N ASP A 287 -27.48 21.20 30.46
CA ASP A 287 -28.56 20.20 30.52
C ASP A 287 -29.60 20.36 29.39
N ASN A 288 -29.77 21.57 28.84
CA ASN A 288 -30.83 21.92 27.89
C ASN A 288 -30.30 22.40 26.53
N ALA A 289 -29.41 21.66 25.89
CA ALA A 289 -28.97 21.97 24.53
C ALA A 289 -30.08 21.69 23.50
N THR A 290 -30.73 22.73 22.97
CA THR A 290 -31.67 22.60 21.84
C THR A 290 -30.89 22.22 20.57
N ILE A 291 -31.06 20.99 20.10
CA ILE A 291 -30.31 20.47 18.94
C ILE A 291 -31.14 20.63 17.67
N SER A 292 -30.49 21.15 16.63
CA SER A 292 -31.07 21.21 15.29
C SER A 292 -31.30 19.79 14.77
N ILE A 293 -32.53 19.50 14.34
CA ILE A 293 -32.93 18.21 13.76
C ILE A 293 -32.38 18.06 12.32
N LYS A 294 -31.88 19.15 11.73
CA LYS A 294 -31.21 19.16 10.42
C LYS A 294 -29.75 18.72 10.55
N ALA A 295 -29.39 17.63 9.88
CA ALA A 295 -28.04 17.09 9.83
C ALA A 295 -27.55 16.97 8.38
N THR A 296 -26.23 17.01 8.19
CA THR A 296 -25.61 16.70 6.90
C THR A 296 -24.89 15.34 7.01
N LEU A 297 -25.28 14.37 6.19
CA LEU A 297 -24.53 13.12 6.02
C LEU A 297 -23.25 13.42 5.25
N ALA A 298 -22.11 13.19 5.88
CA ALA A 298 -20.80 13.44 5.31
C ALA A 298 -20.17 12.14 4.79
N ALA A 299 -19.60 12.18 3.58
CA ALA A 299 -18.87 11.05 3.03
C ALA A 299 -17.50 10.83 3.67
N SER A 300 -16.93 11.84 4.32
CA SER A 300 -15.63 11.70 4.98
C SER A 300 -15.41 12.74 6.06
N ILE A 301 -14.50 12.47 7.00
CA ILE A 301 -13.99 13.44 7.96
C ILE A 301 -12.47 13.39 7.98
N LEU A 302 -11.82 14.55 8.00
CA LEU A 302 -10.40 14.66 8.30
C LEU A 302 -10.23 14.77 9.82
N LYS A 303 -9.56 13.79 10.43
CA LYS A 303 -9.22 13.79 11.85
C LYS A 303 -7.73 13.49 12.00
N ASP A 304 -6.98 14.40 12.63
CA ASP A 304 -5.55 14.22 12.93
C ASP A 304 -4.74 13.75 11.70
N ASP A 305 -4.90 14.47 10.57
CA ASP A 305 -4.31 14.15 9.25
C ASP A 305 -4.75 12.82 8.60
N THR A 306 -5.71 12.13 9.20
CA THR A 306 -6.28 10.89 8.66
C THR A 306 -7.67 11.17 8.09
N VAL A 307 -7.85 10.85 6.80
CA VAL A 307 -9.17 10.91 6.15
C VAL A 307 -9.93 9.63 6.46
N ILE A 308 -10.98 9.73 7.27
CA ILE A 308 -11.92 8.65 7.57
C ILE A 308 -13.09 8.76 6.60
N GLN A 309 -13.35 7.74 5.79
CA GLN A 309 -14.43 7.75 4.79
C GLN A 309 -15.60 6.88 5.24
N SER A 310 -16.82 7.38 5.07
CA SER A 310 -18.03 6.59 5.26
C SER A 310 -18.27 5.70 4.05
N LYS A 311 -18.37 4.39 4.32
CA LYS A 311 -18.62 3.37 3.29
C LYS A 311 -20.07 3.42 2.76
N TRP A 312 -20.96 4.16 3.43
CA TRP A 312 -22.36 4.36 3.03
C TRP A 312 -22.50 5.05 1.67
N HIS A 313 -21.58 5.96 1.32
CA HIS A 313 -21.63 6.71 0.06
C HIS A 313 -21.15 5.94 -1.18
N TYR A 314 -20.62 4.71 -1.03
CA TYR A 314 -20.00 3.94 -2.11
C TYR A 314 -20.91 2.91 -2.81
N GLY A 315 -22.21 2.80 -2.47
CA GLY A 315 -23.19 2.05 -3.28
C GLY A 315 -24.38 1.44 -2.51
N GLU A 316 -25.43 1.08 -3.26
CA GLU A 316 -26.69 0.45 -2.79
C GLU A 316 -26.51 -1.01 -2.34
N TYR A 317 -25.61 -1.29 -1.40
CA TYR A 317 -25.56 -2.61 -0.77
C TYR A 317 -26.48 -2.64 0.46
N GLN A 318 -27.51 -3.50 0.43
CA GLN A 318 -28.31 -3.80 1.61
C GLN A 318 -27.38 -4.40 2.70
N ASN A 319 -27.21 -3.64 3.77
CA ASN A 319 -26.13 -3.78 4.75
C ASN A 319 -26.48 -4.79 5.86
N LYS A 320 -25.63 -5.81 6.07
CA LYS A 320 -25.77 -6.82 7.17
C LYS A 320 -24.51 -7.00 8.04
N ARG A 321 -23.54 -6.08 8.06
CA ARG A 321 -22.33 -6.21 8.92
C ARG A 321 -22.08 -4.98 9.79
N SER A 322 -21.60 -5.19 11.01
CA SER A 322 -21.50 -4.25 12.13
C SER A 322 -20.42 -3.15 12.05
N ASN A 323 -19.67 -3.04 10.95
CA ASN A 323 -18.48 -2.16 10.87
C ASN A 323 -18.64 -1.04 9.83
N HIS A 324 -19.80 -0.36 9.84
CA HIS A 324 -20.09 0.74 8.92
C HIS A 324 -20.33 2.02 9.72
N PHE A 325 -19.46 3.01 9.55
CA PHE A 325 -19.59 4.32 10.21
C PHE A 325 -20.47 5.24 9.35
N VAL A 326 -21.52 5.79 9.96
CA VAL A 326 -22.28 6.92 9.42
C VAL A 326 -21.70 8.19 10.05
N ILE A 327 -21.27 9.14 9.22
CA ILE A 327 -20.68 10.39 9.69
C ILE A 327 -21.73 11.49 9.55
N LEU A 328 -22.07 12.12 10.67
CA LEU A 328 -23.04 13.22 10.73
C LEU A 328 -22.29 14.52 11.03
N ARG A 329 -22.47 15.51 10.15
CA ARG A 329 -21.97 16.87 10.34
C ARG A 329 -23.14 17.78 10.73
N ARG A 330 -22.98 18.48 11.85
CA ARG A 330 -23.94 19.51 12.30
C ARG A 330 -23.90 20.69 11.32
N LYS A 331 -25.08 21.23 10.97
CA LYS A 331 -25.21 22.62 10.53
C LYS A 331 -25.31 23.50 11.77
N SER A 332 -24.41 24.48 11.93
CA SER A 332 -24.67 25.52 12.93
C SER A 332 -25.92 26.29 12.48
N ARG A 333 -26.67 26.81 13.46
CA ARG A 333 -27.60 27.90 13.16
C ARG A 333 -26.83 29.06 12.54
#